data_AF-A0A3S4IJY5-F1
#
_entry.id   AF-A0A3S4IJY5-F1
#
_cell.length_a   1.000
_cell.length_b   1.000
_cell.length_c   1.000
_cell.angle_alpha   90.00
_cell.angle_beta   90.00
_cell.angle_gamma   90.00
#
_symmetry.space_group_name_H-M   'P 1'
#
loop_
_entity.id
_entity.type
_entity.pdbx_description
1 polymer ?
#
loop_
_entity_poly.entity_id
_entity_poly.type
_entity_poly.pdbx_seq_one_letter_code
_entity_poly.pdbx_strand_id
1 'polypeptide(L)'
;MKNGYRYRYIYEPGCEYAIYQRQSALSEEWDVWETLLDANQRAAHSEFYTLGGLAITPDNTIMALAEDYLSRRQYGLRFRNLESGNWYPELLDNVAPEFVWANDSLTLYYVRKHKKTLLPYQVLAAHDWHSVIAR
;
A
#
# COMPACT_ATOMS: atom_id res chain seq x y z
N MET A 1 18.02 0.47 1.29
CA MET A 1 17.66 -0.47 0.21
C MET A 1 16.84 -1.61 0.80
N LYS A 2 15.86 -2.15 0.08
CA LYS A 2 15.01 -3.28 0.51
C LYS A 2 14.69 -4.15 -0.71
N ASN A 3 14.89 -5.47 -0.60
CA ASN A 3 14.62 -6.46 -1.65
C ASN A 3 15.15 -6.10 -3.05
N GLY A 4 16.36 -5.55 -3.14
CA GLY A 4 16.96 -5.16 -4.41
C GLY A 4 16.53 -3.79 -4.97
N TYR A 5 15.75 -3.01 -4.20
CA TYR A 5 15.30 -1.68 -4.61
C TYR A 5 15.73 -0.59 -3.61
N ARG A 6 15.96 0.62 -4.12
CA ARG A 6 15.98 1.87 -3.35
C ARG A 6 14.63 2.56 -3.48
N TYR A 7 14.27 3.31 -2.46
CA TYR A 7 12.95 3.94 -2.32
C TYR A 7 13.14 5.39 -1.92
N ARG A 8 12.25 6.25 -2.42
CA ARG A 8 12.15 7.64 -1.99
C ARG A 8 10.70 8.08 -2.02
N TYR A 9 10.47 9.23 -1.42
CA TYR A 9 9.27 10.01 -1.62
C TYR A 9 9.68 11.44 -1.96
N ILE A 10 8.95 12.05 -2.88
CA ILE A 10 9.18 13.43 -3.31
C ILE A 10 7.90 14.25 -3.14
N TYR A 11 8.06 15.56 -3.00
CA TYR A 11 6.95 16.52 -3.00
C TYR A 11 7.19 17.51 -4.13
N GLU A 12 6.19 17.69 -4.97
CA GLU A 12 6.23 18.66 -6.04
C GLU A 12 5.64 20.01 -5.58
N PRO A 13 6.13 21.14 -6.09
CA PRO A 13 5.56 22.45 -5.76
C PRO A 13 4.06 22.50 -6.06
N GLY A 14 3.26 22.91 -5.08
CA GLY A 14 1.80 22.98 -5.20
C GLY A 14 1.07 21.65 -4.91
N CYS A 15 1.79 20.56 -4.68
CA CYS A 15 1.21 19.29 -4.23
C CYS A 15 1.21 19.20 -2.70
N GLU A 16 0.13 18.69 -2.13
CA GLU A 16 -0.03 18.50 -0.69
C GLU A 16 0.52 17.16 -0.20
N TYR A 17 0.60 16.16 -1.09
CA TYR A 17 0.96 14.79 -0.75
C TYR A 17 2.18 14.30 -1.50
N ALA A 18 2.82 13.28 -0.94
CA ALA A 18 4.05 12.71 -1.48
C ALA A 18 3.81 11.80 -2.70
N ILE A 19 4.77 11.78 -3.62
CA ILE A 19 4.87 10.78 -4.68
C ILE A 19 5.90 9.74 -4.24
N TYR A 20 5.47 8.49 -4.06
CA TYR A 20 6.30 7.37 -3.66
C TYR A 20 6.91 6.70 -4.88
N GLN A 21 8.23 6.52 -4.85
CA GLN A 21 8.96 5.99 -5.98
C GLN A 21 9.95 4.90 -5.54
N ARG A 22 10.23 3.98 -6.46
CA ARG A 22 11.31 3.01 -6.32
C ARG A 22 12.23 3.02 -7.53
N GLN A 23 13.40 2.43 -7.35
CA GLN A 23 14.35 2.20 -8.42
C GLN A 23 15.18 0.97 -8.09
N SER A 24 15.54 0.18 -9.10
CA SER A 24 16.43 -0.97 -8.90
C SER A 24 17.73 -0.50 -8.26
N ALA A 25 18.23 -1.26 -7.28
CA ALA A 25 19.53 -0.99 -6.67
C ALA A 25 20.69 -1.20 -7.65
N LEU A 26 20.44 -1.88 -8.78
CA LEU A 26 21.41 -2.08 -9.86
C LEU A 26 21.45 -0.91 -10.86
N SER A 27 20.44 -0.03 -10.84
CA SER A 27 20.41 1.16 -11.69
C SER A 27 21.36 2.23 -11.15
N GLU A 28 21.84 3.09 -12.03
CA GLU A 28 22.61 4.26 -11.66
C GLU A 28 21.70 5.33 -11.04
N GLU A 29 22.22 6.20 -10.17
CA GLU A 29 21.38 7.15 -9.42
C GLU A 29 20.59 8.12 -10.31
N TRP A 30 21.12 8.43 -11.50
CA TRP A 30 20.51 9.31 -12.50
C TRP A 30 19.48 8.61 -13.40
N ASP A 31 19.35 7.29 -13.32
CA ASP A 31 18.33 6.59 -14.09
C ASP A 31 16.92 6.98 -13.62
N VAL A 32 15.91 6.63 -14.43
CA VAL A 32 14.51 6.95 -14.14
C VAL A 32 14.02 6.20 -12.90
N TRP A 33 13.22 6.89 -12.07
CA TRP A 33 12.53 6.31 -10.92
C TRP A 33 11.11 5.87 -11.31
N GLU A 34 10.70 4.69 -10.87
CA GLU A 34 9.34 4.16 -11.05
C GLU A 34 8.41 4.74 -9.99
N THR A 35 7.27 5.31 -10.40
CA THR A 35 6.24 5.78 -9.48
C THR A 35 5.37 4.63 -8.99
N LEU A 36 5.46 4.35 -7.68
CA LEU A 36 4.63 3.36 -7.00
C LEU A 36 3.24 3.90 -6.69
N LEU A 37 3.19 5.13 -6.15
CA LEU A 37 1.96 5.77 -5.71
C LEU A 37 2.11 7.29 -5.81
N ASP A 38 1.20 7.95 -6.52
CA ASP A 38 1.02 9.39 -6.42
C ASP A 38 -0.14 9.67 -5.46
N ALA A 39 0.18 10.07 -4.22
CA ALA A 39 -0.82 10.33 -3.21
C ALA A 39 -1.72 11.54 -3.53
N ASN A 40 -1.28 12.46 -4.40
CA ASN A 40 -2.12 13.58 -4.83
C ASN A 40 -3.26 13.07 -5.72
N GLN A 41 -2.97 12.16 -6.64
CA GLN A 41 -3.99 11.48 -7.44
C GLN A 41 -4.95 10.68 -6.56
N ARG A 42 -4.43 10.02 -5.51
CA ARG A 42 -5.28 9.30 -4.55
C ARG A 42 -6.21 10.23 -3.78
N ALA A 43 -5.74 11.43 -3.44
CA ALA A 43 -6.48 12.40 -2.64
C ALA A 43 -7.45 13.29 -3.46
N ALA A 44 -7.28 13.38 -4.79
CA ALA A 44 -7.91 14.39 -5.65
C ALA A 44 -9.45 14.54 -5.54
N HIS A 45 -10.15 13.50 -5.10
CA HIS A 45 -11.62 13.48 -4.96
C HIS A 45 -12.08 13.24 -3.53
N SER A 46 -11.24 13.54 -2.54
CA SER A 46 -11.54 13.32 -1.12
C SER A 46 -11.21 14.56 -0.30
N GLU A 47 -12.09 14.91 0.64
CA GLU A 47 -11.86 16.03 1.57
C GLU A 47 -10.73 15.74 2.56
N PHE A 48 -10.39 14.46 2.73
CA PHE A 48 -9.30 14.00 3.57
C PHE A 48 -8.60 12.81 2.92
N TYR A 49 -7.28 12.76 3.05
CA TYR A 49 -6.49 11.60 2.69
C TYR A 49 -5.34 11.41 3.68
N THR A 50 -5.11 10.17 4.09
CA THR A 50 -3.89 9.77 4.78
C THR A 50 -3.47 8.39 4.32
N LEU A 51 -2.22 8.29 3.89
CA LEU A 51 -1.56 7.00 3.69
C LEU A 51 -0.97 6.55 5.03
N GLY A 52 -1.55 5.50 5.63
CA GLY A 52 -1.09 4.92 6.90
C GLY A 52 0.08 3.96 6.76
N GLY A 53 0.21 3.30 5.60
CA GLY A 53 1.29 2.35 5.36
C GLY A 53 1.37 1.93 3.90
N LEU A 54 2.58 1.56 3.46
CA LEU A 54 2.89 1.04 2.13
C LEU A 54 3.93 -0.06 2.29
N ALA A 55 3.65 -1.26 1.78
CA ALA A 55 4.64 -2.34 1.76
C ALA A 55 4.49 -3.18 0.50
N ILE A 56 5.61 -3.66 -0.01
CA ILE A 56 5.72 -4.48 -1.21
C ILE A 56 6.11 -5.91 -0.79
N THR A 57 5.60 -6.90 -1.52
CA THR A 57 5.95 -8.31 -1.37
C THR A 57 7.44 -8.57 -1.56
N PRO A 58 7.99 -9.66 -0.97
CA PRO A 58 9.38 -10.07 -1.15
C PRO A 58 9.83 -10.22 -2.61
N ASP A 59 8.97 -10.74 -3.48
CA ASP A 59 9.19 -10.90 -4.92
C ASP A 59 9.07 -9.60 -5.73
N ASN A 60 8.73 -8.48 -5.08
CA ASN A 60 8.57 -7.14 -5.66
C ASN A 60 7.40 -6.96 -6.65
N THR A 61 6.43 -7.88 -6.69
CA THR A 61 5.35 -7.87 -7.69
C THR A 61 4.07 -7.19 -7.22
N ILE A 62 3.79 -7.17 -5.91
CA ILE A 62 2.53 -6.63 -5.35
C ILE A 62 2.83 -5.58 -4.28
N MET A 63 2.11 -4.47 -4.34
CA MET A 63 2.11 -3.43 -3.32
C MET A 63 0.79 -3.44 -2.55
N ALA A 64 0.86 -3.41 -1.22
CA ALA A 64 -0.28 -3.15 -0.33
C ALA A 64 -0.17 -1.74 0.27
N LEU A 65 -1.31 -1.08 0.42
CA LEU A 65 -1.46 0.27 0.96
C LEU A 65 -2.56 0.30 2.01
N ALA A 66 -2.35 0.98 3.13
CA ALA A 66 -3.41 1.33 4.07
C ALA A 66 -3.79 2.80 3.88
N GLU A 67 -5.03 3.09 3.46
CA GLU A 67 -5.49 4.45 3.18
C GLU A 67 -6.72 4.80 4.02
N ASP A 68 -6.73 5.99 4.63
CA ASP A 68 -7.88 6.57 5.32
C ASP A 68 -8.36 7.80 4.56
N TYR A 69 -9.62 7.78 4.16
CA TYR A 69 -10.31 8.85 3.43
C TYR A 69 -11.32 9.60 4.29
N LEU A 70 -11.48 9.22 5.56
CA LEU A 70 -12.56 9.66 6.43
C LEU A 70 -12.04 10.35 7.71
N SER A 71 -10.73 10.47 7.89
CA SER A 71 -10.10 11.02 9.10
C SER A 71 -10.52 10.30 10.40
N ARG A 72 -10.78 8.99 10.32
CA ARG A 72 -11.22 8.17 11.47
C ARG A 72 -10.17 7.18 11.95
N ARG A 73 -8.98 7.21 11.35
CA ARG A 73 -7.92 6.22 11.54
C ARG A 73 -8.44 4.79 11.32
N GLN A 74 -9.43 4.65 10.43
CA GLN A 74 -9.98 3.39 9.97
C GLN A 74 -9.54 3.22 8.53
N TYR A 75 -8.54 2.39 8.33
CA TYR A 75 -7.90 2.28 7.02
C TYR A 75 -8.59 1.20 6.20
N GLY A 76 -8.55 1.38 4.88
CA GLY A 76 -8.79 0.32 3.91
C GLY A 76 -7.45 -0.16 3.36
N LEU A 77 -7.18 -1.47 3.43
CA LEU A 77 -6.05 -2.09 2.74
C LEU A 77 -6.42 -2.37 1.29
N ARG A 78 -5.65 -1.82 0.36
CA ARG A 78 -5.77 -2.05 -1.09
C ARG A 78 -4.49 -2.62 -1.64
N PHE A 79 -4.61 -3.34 -2.74
CA PHE A 79 -3.49 -4.01 -3.38
C PHE A 79 -3.34 -3.55 -4.82
N ARG A 80 -2.11 -3.44 -5.30
CA ARG A 80 -1.76 -3.10 -6.68
C ARG A 80 -0.71 -4.07 -7.20
N ASN A 81 -0.95 -4.62 -8.38
CA ASN A 81 0.06 -5.36 -9.13
C ASN A 81 1.02 -4.35 -9.78
N LEU A 82 2.30 -4.47 -9.48
CA LEU A 82 3.32 -3.52 -9.93
C LEU A 82 3.83 -3.81 -11.35
N GLU A 83 3.64 -5.02 -11.85
CA GLU A 83 4.03 -5.40 -13.21
C GLU A 83 3.05 -4.86 -14.25
N SER A 84 1.75 -5.02 -13.99
CA SER A 84 0.66 -4.54 -14.85
C SER A 84 0.20 -3.12 -14.52
N GLY A 85 0.51 -2.64 -13.31
CA GLY A 85 0.00 -1.37 -12.79
C GLY A 85 -1.47 -1.41 -12.33
N ASN A 86 -2.15 -2.56 -12.46
CA ASN A 86 -3.56 -2.73 -12.14
C ASN A 86 -3.81 -2.83 -10.62
N TRP A 87 -4.97 -2.34 -10.20
CA TRP A 87 -5.46 -2.50 -8.84
C TRP A 87 -6.30 -3.76 -8.72
N TYR A 88 -6.12 -4.45 -7.61
CA TYR A 88 -6.96 -5.57 -7.21
C TYR A 88 -8.29 -5.05 -6.64
N PRO A 89 -9.43 -5.72 -6.91
CA PRO A 89 -10.74 -5.28 -6.43
C PRO A 89 -10.92 -5.45 -4.91
N GLU A 90 -10.10 -6.28 -4.27
CA GLU A 90 -10.17 -6.57 -2.84
C GLU A 90 -9.87 -5.34 -1.99
N LEU A 91 -10.67 -5.17 -0.94
CA LEU A 91 -10.52 -4.14 0.08
C LEU A 91 -10.69 -4.79 1.46
N LEU A 92 -9.68 -4.68 2.32
CA LEU A 92 -9.82 -5.05 3.73
C LEU A 92 -10.11 -3.79 4.53
N ASP A 93 -11.33 -3.67 5.03
CA ASP A 93 -11.84 -2.45 5.66
C ASP A 93 -11.70 -2.47 7.20
N ASN A 94 -11.82 -1.27 7.79
CA ASN A 94 -11.80 -1.08 9.24
C ASN A 94 -10.58 -1.77 9.92
N VAL A 95 -9.42 -1.57 9.29
CA VAL A 95 -8.14 -2.06 9.79
C VAL A 95 -7.34 -0.93 10.43
N ALA A 96 -6.36 -1.31 11.24
CA ALA A 96 -5.28 -0.43 11.64
C ALA A 96 -4.29 -0.27 10.47
N PRO A 97 -3.45 0.77 10.45
CA PRO A 97 -2.52 1.00 9.35
C PRO A 97 -1.37 -0.03 9.29
N GLU A 98 -1.15 -0.80 10.36
CA GLU A 98 -0.08 -1.78 10.44
C GLU A 98 -0.42 -3.09 9.72
N PHE A 99 0.47 -3.50 8.81
CA PHE A 99 0.43 -4.78 8.11
C PHE A 99 1.84 -5.25 7.75
N VAL A 100 2.00 -6.56 7.53
CA VAL A 100 3.27 -7.15 7.13
C VAL A 100 3.06 -8.30 6.15
N TRP A 101 3.91 -8.33 5.12
CA TRP A 101 3.99 -9.42 4.16
C TRP A 101 4.77 -10.60 4.74
N ALA A 102 4.26 -11.81 4.57
CA ALA A 102 5.03 -13.02 4.78
C ALA A 102 6.04 -13.23 3.63
N ASN A 103 6.98 -14.14 3.84
CA ASN A 103 8.06 -14.41 2.89
C ASN A 103 7.60 -15.17 1.63
N ASP A 104 6.39 -15.72 1.63
CA ASP A 104 5.79 -16.42 0.48
C ASP A 104 5.29 -15.47 -0.62
N SER A 105 5.30 -14.16 -0.39
CA SER A 105 4.71 -13.13 -1.28
C SER A 105 3.20 -13.31 -1.53
N LEU A 106 2.53 -14.13 -0.71
CA LEU A 106 1.13 -14.54 -0.86
C LEU A 106 0.32 -14.37 0.41
N THR A 107 0.95 -14.14 1.56
CA THR A 107 0.24 -13.95 2.84
C THR A 107 0.50 -12.56 3.41
N LEU A 108 -0.57 -11.86 3.77
CA LEU A 108 -0.52 -10.56 4.45
C LEU A 108 -1.14 -10.68 5.83
N TYR A 109 -0.37 -10.36 6.86
CA TYR A 109 -0.89 -10.17 8.21
C TYR A 109 -1.28 -8.71 8.44
N TYR A 110 -2.45 -8.49 9.02
CA TYR A 110 -2.98 -7.15 9.31
C TYR A 110 -3.79 -7.14 10.60
N VAL A 111 -4.02 -5.94 11.15
CA VAL A 111 -4.73 -5.77 12.41
C VAL A 111 -6.15 -5.23 12.18
N ARG A 112 -7.17 -5.99 12.56
CA ARG A 112 -8.56 -5.57 12.52
C ARG A 112 -8.92 -4.73 13.74
N LYS A 113 -9.71 -3.67 13.52
CA LYS A 113 -10.25 -2.81 14.59
C LYS A 113 -11.64 -3.27 15.00
N HIS A 114 -11.95 -3.14 16.28
CA HIS A 114 -13.27 -3.43 16.80
C HIS A 114 -14.26 -2.36 16.32
N LYS A 115 -15.39 -2.75 15.71
CA LYS A 115 -16.32 -1.83 15.03
C LYS A 115 -16.89 -0.70 15.91
N LYS A 116 -17.06 -0.94 17.22
CA LYS A 116 -17.59 0.06 18.17
C LYS A 116 -16.49 0.92 18.81
N THR A 117 -15.57 0.29 19.55
CA THR A 117 -14.51 0.99 20.29
C THR A 117 -13.38 1.50 19.41
N LEU A 118 -13.26 1.02 18.17
CA LEU A 118 -12.16 1.30 17.25
C LEU A 118 -10.77 0.92 17.79
N LEU A 119 -10.70 0.07 18.80
CA LEU A 119 -9.42 -0.46 19.27
C LEU A 119 -8.94 -1.59 18.36
N PRO A 120 -7.65 -1.63 17.99
CA PRO A 120 -7.05 -2.80 17.35
C PRO A 120 -7.15 -3.99 18.31
N TYR A 121 -7.63 -5.14 17.83
CA TYR A 121 -7.90 -6.29 18.73
C TYR A 121 -7.63 -7.66 18.14
N GLN A 122 -7.47 -7.78 16.82
CA GLN A 122 -7.26 -9.08 16.17
C GLN A 122 -6.23 -8.97 15.05
N VAL A 123 -5.25 -9.88 15.07
CA VAL A 123 -4.36 -10.12 13.94
C VAL A 123 -5.01 -11.16 13.04
N LEU A 124 -5.13 -10.85 11.76
CA LEU A 124 -5.68 -11.72 10.74
C LEU A 124 -4.64 -11.93 9.64
N ALA A 125 -4.74 -13.06 8.95
CA ALA A 125 -3.95 -13.35 7.77
C ALA A 125 -4.87 -13.44 6.56
N ALA A 126 -4.63 -12.61 5.54
CA ALA A 126 -5.17 -12.83 4.22
C ALA A 126 -4.18 -13.74 3.47
N HIS A 127 -4.65 -14.88 2.94
CA HIS A 127 -3.81 -15.90 2.30
C HIS A 127 -4.12 -16.10 0.81
N ASP A 128 -5.19 -15.49 0.29
CA ASP A 128 -5.66 -15.82 -1.06
C ASP A 128 -6.57 -14.71 -1.66
N TRP A 129 -6.03 -13.51 -1.85
CA TRP A 129 -6.67 -12.49 -2.69
C TRP A 129 -6.55 -12.80 -4.18
N HIS A 130 -5.82 -13.86 -4.58
CA HIS A 130 -5.68 -14.28 -5.97
C HIS A 130 -6.84 -15.16 -6.46
N SER A 131 -7.51 -15.93 -5.59
CA SER A 131 -8.59 -16.86 -6.01
C SER A 131 -9.88 -16.18 -6.49
N VAL A 132 -9.97 -14.86 -6.41
CA VAL A 132 -11.11 -14.08 -6.95
C VAL A 132 -10.89 -13.65 -8.41
N ILE A 133 -9.67 -13.78 -8.95
CA ILE A 133 -9.28 -13.24 -10.28
C ILE A 133 -9.12 -14.35 -11.33
N ALA A 134 -9.14 -15.62 -10.90
CA ALA A 134 -9.20 -16.77 -11.80
C ALA A 134 -10.65 -17.20 -12.15
N ARG A 135 -11.64 -16.31 -11.98
CA ARG A 135 -13.02 -16.52 -12.39
C ARG A 135 -13.52 -15.42 -13.30
#